data_AF-X8JQW7-F1
#
_entry.id   AF-X8JQW7-F1
#
_cell.length_a   1.000
_cell.length_b   1.000
_cell.length_c   1.000
_cell.angle_alpha   90.00
_cell.angle_beta   90.00
_cell.angle_gamma   90.00
#
_symmetry.space_group_name_H-M   'P 1'
#
loop_
_entity.id
_entity.type
_entity.pdbx_description
1 polymer ?
#
loop_
_entity_poly.entity_id
_entity_poly.type
_entity_poly.pdbx_seq_one_letter_code
_entity_poly.pdbx_strand_id
1 'polypeptide(L)'
;MEEVEQFDNISIEDLAEELPEASPRYVVLSYELKHDDGRTSFPLVLINWTPLGSETGLMTLHAGSLIAFQNTVDVSKVCKRSHRYRNDSLT
;
A
#
# COMPACT_ATOMS: atom_id res chain seq x y z
N MET A 1 -16.37 10.46 11.46
CA MET A 1 -14.97 10.09 11.74
C MET A 1 -14.77 8.82 10.93
N GLU A 2 -14.02 8.89 9.84
CA GLU A 2 -13.72 7.67 9.06
C GLU A 2 -12.91 6.75 9.98
N GLU A 3 -13.36 5.52 10.15
CA GLU A 3 -12.63 4.51 10.93
C GLU A 3 -11.37 4.14 10.14
N VAL A 4 -10.21 4.36 10.76
CA VAL A 4 -8.94 3.82 10.28
C VAL A 4 -8.92 2.35 10.68
N GLU A 5 -9.13 1.47 9.70
CA GLU A 5 -9.00 0.04 9.90
C GLU A 5 -7.53 -0.30 10.19
N GLN A 6 -7.25 -0.70 11.43
CA GLN A 6 -5.94 -1.16 11.86
C GLN A 6 -5.95 -2.68 11.93
N PHE A 7 -5.03 -3.32 11.20
CA PHE A 7 -4.82 -4.75 11.25
C PHE A 7 -3.49 -5.06 11.92
N ASP A 8 -3.51 -5.86 12.99
CA ASP A 8 -2.31 -6.37 13.63
C ASP A 8 -1.97 -7.73 13.01
N ASN A 9 -0.79 -7.84 12.37
CA ASN A 9 -0.25 -9.08 11.80
C ASN A 9 -1.06 -9.69 10.61
N ILE A 10 -1.46 -8.85 9.67
CA ILE A 10 -2.07 -9.27 8.41
C ILE A 10 -1.01 -9.74 7.40
N SER A 11 -1.27 -10.86 6.72
CA SER A 11 -0.41 -11.29 5.60
C SER A 11 -0.63 -10.40 4.37
N ILE A 12 0.32 -10.40 3.42
CA ILE A 12 0.16 -9.63 2.18
C ILE A 12 -1.02 -10.15 1.34
N GLU A 13 -1.32 -11.44 1.46
CA GLU A 13 -2.41 -12.11 0.76
C GLU A 13 -3.77 -11.69 1.34
N ASP A 14 -3.94 -11.81 2.66
CA ASP A 14 -5.18 -11.39 3.34
C ASP A 14 -5.43 -9.89 3.13
N LEU A 15 -4.38 -9.07 3.18
CA LEU A 15 -4.48 -7.64 2.87
C LEU A 15 -5.00 -7.38 1.46
N ALA A 16 -4.60 -8.20 0.48
CA ALA A 16 -5.08 -8.03 -0.89
C ALA A 16 -6.56 -8.37 -1.03
N GLU A 17 -7.10 -9.27 -0.19
CA GLU A 17 -8.51 -9.64 -0.17
C GLU A 17 -9.38 -8.58 0.53
N GLU A 18 -8.84 -7.89 1.54
CA GLU A 18 -9.54 -6.78 2.22
C GLU A 18 -9.62 -5.50 1.36
N LEU A 19 -8.81 -5.39 0.30
CA LEU A 19 -8.77 -4.19 -0.54
C LEU A 19 -10.01 -4.09 -1.45
N PRO A 20 -10.69 -2.92 -1.49
CA PRO A 20 -11.88 -2.75 -2.31
C PRO A 20 -11.56 -2.77 -3.81
N GLU A 21 -12.45 -3.36 -4.62
CA GLU A 21 -12.29 -3.46 -6.08
C GLU A 21 -12.74 -2.20 -6.85
N ALA A 22 -13.52 -1.31 -6.21
CA ALA A 22 -14.16 -0.18 -6.88
C ALA A 22 -13.79 1.19 -6.29
N SER A 23 -12.90 1.24 -5.28
CA SER A 23 -12.46 2.50 -4.68
C SER A 23 -10.96 2.51 -4.38
N PRO A 24 -10.27 3.64 -4.60
CA PRO A 24 -8.86 3.74 -4.30
C PRO A 24 -8.60 3.87 -2.79
N ARG A 25 -7.48 3.33 -2.32
CA ARG A 25 -7.07 3.35 -0.91
C ARG A 25 -5.56 3.59 -0.77
N TYR A 26 -5.18 4.29 0.30
CA TYR A 26 -3.80 4.28 0.78
C TYR A 26 -3.68 3.25 1.89
N VAL A 27 -2.65 2.42 1.82
CA VAL A 27 -2.32 1.46 2.88
C VAL A 27 -0.90 1.72 3.34
N VAL A 28 -0.68 1.77 4.65
CA VAL A 28 0.64 1.87 5.25
C VAL A 28 0.95 0.56 5.95
N LEU A 29 2.01 -0.11 5.54
CA LEU A 29 2.43 -1.38 6.10
C LEU A 29 3.75 -1.24 6.82
N SER A 30 3.83 -1.79 8.02
CA SER A 30 5.09 -2.07 8.70
C SER A 30 5.48 -3.52 8.41
N TYR A 31 6.54 -3.72 7.65
CA TYR A 31 7.00 -5.07 7.28
C TYR A 31 8.25 -5.44 8.08
N GLU A 32 8.28 -6.65 8.66
CA GLU A 32 9.49 -7.15 9.33
C GLU A 32 10.54 -7.54 8.28
N LEU A 33 11.58 -6.71 8.13
CA LEU A 33 12.73 -6.98 7.28
C LEU A 33 13.90 -7.44 8.13
N LYS A 34 14.21 -8.75 8.05
CA LYS A 34 15.42 -9.35 8.61
C LYS A 34 16.57 -9.14 7.65
N HIS A 35 17.63 -8.49 8.12
CA HIS A 35 18.86 -8.27 7.38
C HIS A 35 19.83 -9.43 7.60
N ASP A 36 20.70 -9.66 6.62
CA ASP A 36 21.73 -10.70 6.68
C ASP A 36 22.76 -10.47 7.80
N ASP A 37 22.83 -9.25 8.34
CA ASP A 37 23.67 -8.88 9.49
C ASP A 37 23.04 -9.23 10.86
N GLY A 38 21.87 -9.88 10.86
CA GLY A 38 21.14 -10.28 12.06
C GLY A 38 20.23 -9.21 12.65
N ARG A 39 20.15 -8.02 12.05
CA ARG A 39 19.24 -6.97 12.49
C ARG A 39 17.84 -7.18 11.94
N THR A 40 16.84 -6.91 12.77
CA THR A 40 15.45 -6.77 12.32
C THR A 40 15.11 -5.29 12.22
N SER A 41 14.58 -4.89 11.07
CA SER A 41 14.05 -3.54 10.86
C SER A 41 12.57 -3.62 10.49
N PHE A 42 11.84 -2.57 10.79
CA PHE A 42 10.41 -2.45 10.47
C PHE A 42 10.19 -1.25 9.54
N PRO A 43 10.63 -1.32 8.27
CA PRO A 43 10.35 -0.26 7.31
C PRO A 43 8.85 -0.08 7.13
N LEU A 44 8.41 1.18 7.17
CA LEU A 44 7.09 1.56 6.70
C LEU A 44 7.09 1.60 5.16
N VAL A 45 6.02 1.09 4.57
CA VAL A 45 5.79 1.08 3.12
C VAL A 45 4.41 1.64 2.84
N LEU A 46 4.36 2.68 2.01
CA LEU A 46 3.11 3.23 1.50
C LEU A 46 2.73 2.51 0.20
N ILE A 47 1.55 1.88 0.21
CA ILE A 47 0.89 1.30 -0.95
C ILE A 47 -0.21 2.25 -1.42
N ASN A 48 -0.11 2.67 -2.68
CA ASN A 48 -1.15 3.41 -3.37
C ASN A 48 -2.02 2.42 -4.18
N TRP A 49 -3.12 1.94 -3.59
CA TRP A 49 -4.07 1.05 -4.25
C TRP A 49 -5.06 1.85 -5.09
N THR A 50 -5.16 1.53 -6.37
CA THR A 50 -6.07 2.21 -7.29
C THR A 50 -6.63 1.19 -8.27
N PRO A 51 -7.79 0.59 -7.97
CA PRO A 51 -8.36 -0.43 -8.82
C PRO A 51 -9.02 0.21 -10.05
N LEU A 52 -9.02 -0.52 -11.18
CA LEU A 52 -9.50 -0.01 -12.48
C LEU A 52 -11.00 0.27 -12.51
N GLY A 53 -11.78 -0.33 -11.61
CA GLY A 53 -13.22 -0.07 -11.47
C GLY A 53 -13.56 1.24 -10.77
N SER A 54 -12.56 2.01 -10.34
CA SER A 54 -12.79 3.28 -9.64
C SER A 54 -13.32 4.37 -10.57
N GLU A 55 -14.22 5.20 -10.05
CA GLU A 55 -14.67 6.40 -10.75
C GLU A 55 -13.49 7.36 -11.03
N THR A 56 -13.43 7.92 -12.24
CA THR A 56 -12.37 8.85 -12.67
C THR A 56 -12.19 10.04 -11.71
N GLY A 57 -13.29 10.57 -11.16
CA GLY A 57 -13.26 11.66 -10.18
C GLY A 57 -12.50 11.26 -8.91
N LEU A 58 -12.81 10.07 -8.37
CA LEU A 58 -12.15 9.52 -7.18
C LEU A 58 -10.68 9.22 -7.44
N MET A 59 -10.33 8.64 -8.59
CA MET A 59 -8.94 8.39 -8.96
C MET A 59 -8.12 9.69 -9.03
N THR A 60 -8.70 10.75 -9.59
CA THR A 60 -8.03 12.05 -9.72
C THR A 60 -7.82 12.69 -8.34
N LEU A 61 -8.85 12.68 -7.48
CA LEU A 61 -8.74 13.17 -6.11
C LEU A 61 -7.68 12.41 -5.30
N HIS A 62 -7.66 11.08 -5.45
CA HIS A 62 -6.66 10.22 -4.83
C HIS A 62 -5.25 10.46 -5.40
N ALA A 63 -5.11 10.71 -6.70
CA ALA A 63 -3.81 11.06 -7.25
C ALA A 63 -3.28 12.39 -6.69
N GLY A 64 -4.16 13.39 -6.53
CA GLY A 64 -3.81 14.70 -5.98
C GLY A 64 -3.41 14.67 -4.50
N SER A 65 -4.03 13.77 -3.72
CA SER A 65 -3.80 13.68 -2.27
C SER A 65 -2.57 12.83 -1.89
N LEU A 66 -1.99 12.10 -2.84
CA LEU A 66 -0.89 11.15 -2.57
C LEU A 66 0.34 11.80 -1.94
N ILE A 67 0.73 12.99 -2.43
CA ILE A 67 1.90 13.70 -1.94
C ILE A 67 1.68 14.18 -0.50
N ALA A 68 0.49 14.70 -0.20
CA ALA A 68 0.13 15.14 1.14
C ALA A 68 0.13 13.96 2.13
N PHE A 69 -0.39 12.81 1.70
CA PHE A 69 -0.38 11.60 2.52
C PHE A 69 1.04 11.08 2.75
N GLN A 70 1.87 11.02 1.71
CA GLN A 70 3.27 10.62 1.81
C GLN A 70 4.05 11.47 2.81
N ASN A 71 3.84 12.80 2.80
CA ASN A 71 4.47 13.71 3.74
C ASN A 71 3.98 13.53 5.17
N THR A 72 2.71 13.14 5.35
CA THR A 72 2.10 12.95 6.68
C THR A 72 2.60 11.68 7.36
N VAL A 73 2.79 10.61 6.58
CA VAL A 73 3.19 9.29 7.11
C VAL A 73 4.73 9.17 7.20
N ASP A 74 5.49 10.17 6.73
CA ASP A 74 6.97 10.22 6.77
C ASP A 74 7.65 8.92 6.28
N VAL A 75 7.07 8.31 5.25
CA VAL A 75 7.51 7.01 4.76
C VAL A 75 8.72 7.17 3.86
N SER A 76 9.87 6.63 4.28
CA SER A 76 11.11 6.68 3.48
C SER A 76 11.08 5.82 2.20
N LYS A 77 10.10 4.91 2.04
CA LYS A 77 9.95 4.03 0.87
C LYS A 77 8.49 3.94 0.38
N VAL A 78 8.22 4.41 -0.83
CA VAL A 78 6.90 4.30 -1.49
C VAL A 78 6.91 3.13 -2.47
N CYS A 79 5.96 2.19 -2.34
CA CYS A 79 5.77 1.10 -3.30
C CYS A 79 4.44 1.30 -4.03
N LYS A 80 4.49 1.64 -5.32
CA LYS A 80 3.29 1.74 -6.17
C LYS A 80 3.03 0.38 -6.78
N ARG A 81 1.97 -0.32 -6.35
CA ARG A 81 1.43 -1.49 -7.07
C ARG A 81 0.18 -1.07 -7.84
N SER A 82 0.35 -0.83 -9.13
CA SER A 82 -0.77 -0.91 -10.08
C SER A 82 -0.96 -2.38 -10.42
N HIS A 83 -2.21 -2.84 -10.43
CA HIS A 83 -2.59 -4.23 -10.67
C HIS A 83 -2.22 -4.64 -12.11
N ARG A 84 -0.93 -4.95 -12.32
CA ARG A 84 -0.40 -5.54 -13.54
C ARG A 84 0.31 -6.80 -13.08
N TYR A 85 -0.33 -7.95 -13.27
CA TYR A 85 0.30 -9.26 -13.14
C TYR A 85 1.55 -9.26 -14.03
N ARG A 86 2.72 -9.01 -13.44
CA ARG A 86 4.00 -9.42 -14.02
C ARG A 86 4.39 -10.70 -13.30
N ASN A 87 4.01 -11.79 -13.95
CA ASN A 87 4.65 -13.07 -13.79
C ASN A 87 6.08 -12.93 -14.35
N ASP A 88 6.99 -12.29 -13.60
CA ASP A 88 8.42 -12.38 -13.90
C ASP A 88 8.94 -13.55 -13.08
N SER A 89 8.91 -14.71 -13.74
CA SER A 89 9.64 -15.91 -13.37
C SER A 89 11.09 -15.53 -13.10
N LEU A 90 11.54 -15.74 -11.86
CA LEU A 90 12.95 -15.71 -11.51
C LEU A 90 13.67 -16.80 -12.33
N THR A 91 14.46 -16.37 -13.31
CA THR A 91 15.62 -17.10 -13.85
C THR A 91 16.83 -16.20 -13.72
#